data_AF-A0A924CVN2-F1
#
_entry.id   AF-A0A924CVN2-F1
#
_cell.length_a   1.000
_cell.length_b   1.000
_cell.length_c   1.000
_cell.angle_alpha   90.00
_cell.angle_beta   90.00
_cell.angle_gamma   90.00
#
_symmetry.space_group_name_H-M   'P 1'
#
loop_
_entity.id
_entity.type
_entity.pdbx_description
1 polymer ?
#
loop_
_entity_poly.entity_id
_entity_poly.type
_entity_poly.pdbx_seq_one_letter_code
_entity_poly.pdbx_strand_id
1 'polypeptide(L)'
;MPDQILDAHTSDPVLMGWQQGLPPATDKTIHWADAGHMRFPTHRYAFSNMREFLPTARVSRGAGPVWALPVALRDDLDAVQFQALDDGRTLTWEQSLAENFTDAILIMHRGTIVYERYFGVTRPGSTHIAFSITKSYVGTLAEMLIAEGKLDPSAPVAELIPELAGSGFADATLRQVLDMTTALDFSEDYTDANSGIGAFSMALGLTPRPPGYAGPTDGFSYLPGLAKAGTHGGRCTYRTC
;
A
#
# COMPACT_ATOMS: atom_id res chain seq x y z
N MET A 1 -9.31 7.53 31.97
CA MET A 1 -10.43 7.86 31.05
C MET A 1 -10.40 6.80 29.97
N PRO A 2 -11.53 6.26 29.48
CA PRO A 2 -11.45 5.40 28.30
C PRO A 2 -10.71 6.19 27.20
N ASP A 3 -9.77 5.55 26.53
CA ASP A 3 -9.00 6.19 25.47
C ASP A 3 -9.99 6.81 24.48
N GLN A 4 -9.88 8.12 24.28
CA GLN A 4 -10.74 8.84 23.35
C GLN A 4 -10.54 8.22 21.96
N ILE A 5 -11.61 7.69 21.37
CA ILE A 5 -11.60 7.27 19.97
C ILE A 5 -11.38 8.53 19.13
N LEU A 6 -10.25 8.60 18.43
CA LEU A 6 -9.96 9.73 17.56
C LEU A 6 -10.67 9.56 16.22
N ASP A 7 -11.27 10.63 15.74
CA ASP A 7 -11.84 10.76 14.39
C ASP A 7 -10.85 11.44 13.44
N ALA A 8 -11.25 11.66 12.18
CA ALA A 8 -10.38 12.28 11.19
C ALA A 8 -9.98 13.73 11.53
N HIS A 9 -10.72 14.45 12.37
CA HIS A 9 -10.40 15.82 12.75
C HIS A 9 -9.43 15.85 13.95
N THR A 10 -9.74 15.07 14.99
CA THR A 10 -8.95 14.99 16.23
C THR A 10 -7.64 14.22 16.05
N SER A 11 -7.54 13.37 15.03
CA SER A 11 -6.28 12.72 14.61
C SER A 11 -5.57 13.43 13.45
N ASP A 12 -5.97 14.66 13.10
CA ASP A 12 -5.30 15.40 12.02
C ASP A 12 -3.82 15.61 12.34
N PRO A 13 -2.89 15.20 11.45
CA PRO A 13 -1.46 15.21 11.76
C PRO A 13 -0.88 16.63 11.95
N VAL A 14 -1.50 17.66 11.36
CA VAL A 14 -1.11 19.05 11.56
C VAL A 14 -1.54 19.52 12.96
N LEU A 15 -2.78 19.23 13.35
CA LEU A 15 -3.29 19.56 14.69
C LEU A 15 -2.55 18.82 15.81
N MET A 16 -2.19 17.56 15.57
CA MET A 16 -1.44 16.76 16.54
C MET A 16 0.03 17.18 16.68
N GLY A 17 0.55 17.96 15.71
CA GLY A 17 1.91 18.49 15.73
C GLY A 17 3.00 17.46 15.41
N TRP A 18 2.68 16.39 14.68
CA TRP A 18 3.65 15.34 14.36
C TRP A 18 4.82 15.87 13.51
N GLN A 19 6.05 15.53 13.91
CA GLN A 19 7.29 15.93 13.24
C GLN A 19 7.46 17.44 13.03
N GLN A 20 6.82 18.28 13.85
CA GLN A 20 6.98 19.74 13.79
C GLN A 20 8.02 20.23 14.81
N GLY A 21 8.90 21.15 14.40
CA GLY A 21 9.95 21.74 15.24
C GLY A 21 11.38 21.40 14.79
N LEU A 22 12.38 22.02 15.42
CA LEU A 22 13.81 21.79 15.13
C LEU A 22 14.63 21.68 16.43
N PRO A 23 14.80 20.46 16.99
CA PRO A 23 14.12 19.21 16.60
C PRO A 23 12.65 19.20 17.04
N PRO A 24 11.81 18.31 16.48
CA PRO A 24 10.49 18.05 17.04
C PRO A 24 10.57 17.62 18.52
N ALA A 25 9.52 17.90 19.29
CA ALA A 25 9.43 17.43 20.67
C ALA A 25 9.47 15.89 20.72
N THR A 26 10.01 15.31 21.78
CA THR A 26 10.20 13.85 21.90
C THR A 26 8.88 13.09 21.76
N ASP A 27 7.79 13.59 22.35
CA ASP A 27 6.45 13.01 22.25
C ASP A 27 5.75 13.28 20.91
N LYS A 28 6.39 14.05 20.02
CA LYS A 28 5.93 14.41 18.67
C LYS A 28 6.81 13.85 17.56
N THR A 29 7.83 13.08 17.92
CA THR A 29 8.73 12.44 16.96
C THR A 29 8.23 11.04 16.63
N ILE A 30 8.06 10.74 15.34
CA ILE A 30 7.67 9.41 14.88
C ILE A 30 8.95 8.62 14.61
N HIS A 31 9.04 7.42 15.16
CA HIS A 31 10.21 6.55 15.00
C HIS A 31 9.88 5.32 14.18
N TRP A 32 10.81 4.90 13.31
CA TRP A 32 10.68 3.60 12.64
C TRP A 32 10.83 2.44 13.64
N ALA A 33 11.73 2.59 14.62
CA ALA A 33 12.13 1.53 15.56
C ALA A 33 10.98 0.97 16.42
N ASP A 34 9.90 1.72 16.60
CA ASP A 34 8.71 1.29 17.34
C ASP A 34 7.48 1.09 16.42
N ALA A 35 7.69 1.09 15.10
CA ALA A 35 6.64 1.05 14.08
C ALA A 35 5.65 2.24 14.13
N GLY A 36 6.05 3.39 14.67
CA GLY A 36 5.21 4.59 14.72
C GLY A 36 4.67 5.00 13.34
N HIS A 37 5.43 4.81 12.27
CA HIS A 37 5.00 5.14 10.90
C HIS A 37 3.84 4.27 10.37
N MET A 38 3.55 3.13 11.00
CA MET A 38 2.48 2.21 10.58
C MET A 38 1.27 2.21 11.52
N ARG A 39 1.31 2.95 12.64
CA ARG A 39 0.27 2.93 13.67
C ARG A 39 -0.62 4.16 13.59
N PHE A 40 -1.90 3.98 13.87
CA PHE A 40 -2.81 5.10 14.09
C PHE A 40 -2.49 5.79 15.43
N PRO A 41 -2.50 7.13 15.54
CA PRO A 41 -2.81 8.10 14.47
C PRO A 41 -1.59 8.57 13.67
N THR A 42 -0.37 8.19 14.05
CA THR A 42 0.89 8.70 13.47
C THR A 42 1.07 8.35 11.99
N HIS A 43 0.48 7.26 11.50
CA HIS A 43 0.53 6.87 10.11
C HIS A 43 -0.12 7.89 9.15
N ARG A 44 -1.04 8.75 9.65
CA ARG A 44 -1.66 9.82 8.86
C ARG A 44 -0.65 10.90 8.46
N TYR A 45 0.42 11.06 9.24
CA TYR A 45 1.60 11.82 8.81
C TYR A 45 2.50 10.97 7.90
N ALA A 46 2.82 9.76 8.36
CA ALA A 46 3.88 8.96 7.76
C ALA A 46 3.56 8.49 6.34
N PHE A 47 2.30 8.22 6.02
CA PHE A 47 1.89 7.75 4.70
C PHE A 47 2.13 8.79 3.59
N SER A 48 2.18 10.08 3.93
CA SER A 48 2.62 11.16 3.02
C SER A 48 4.14 11.40 3.03
N ASN A 49 4.86 10.84 4.01
CA ASN A 49 6.27 11.13 4.27
C ASN A 49 7.11 9.84 4.44
N MET A 50 6.71 8.73 3.81
CA MET A 50 7.30 7.40 4.03
C MET A 50 8.82 7.36 3.81
N ARG A 51 9.34 8.24 2.97
CA ARG A 51 10.78 8.36 2.69
C ARG A 51 11.62 8.78 3.89
N GLU A 52 11.00 9.31 4.95
CA GLU A 52 11.68 9.64 6.21
C GLU A 52 11.92 8.39 7.07
N PHE A 53 11.16 7.32 6.84
CA PHE A 53 11.16 6.11 7.67
C PHE A 53 11.84 4.92 7.00
N LEU A 54 11.87 4.89 5.66
CA LEU A 54 12.40 3.77 4.90
C LEU A 54 13.33 4.26 3.78
N PRO A 55 14.37 3.48 3.43
CA PRO A 55 15.11 3.68 2.19
C PRO A 55 14.16 3.63 0.98
N THR A 56 14.30 4.59 0.06
CA THR A 56 13.47 4.67 -1.14
C THR A 56 14.31 4.85 -2.40
N ALA A 57 13.85 4.26 -3.49
CA ALA A 57 14.36 4.54 -4.83
C ALA A 57 13.42 5.51 -5.54
N ARG A 58 13.97 6.54 -6.18
CA ARG A 58 13.18 7.50 -6.94
C ARG A 58 12.81 6.91 -8.31
N VAL A 59 11.52 6.74 -8.57
CA VAL A 59 11.01 6.55 -9.93
C VAL A 59 10.91 7.92 -10.61
N SER A 60 11.81 8.21 -11.54
CA SER A 60 11.84 9.51 -12.22
C SER A 60 10.71 9.63 -13.24
N ARG A 61 10.01 10.77 -13.26
CA ARG A 61 9.09 11.14 -14.36
C ARG A 61 9.80 11.47 -15.68
N GLY A 62 11.15 11.45 -15.69
CA GLY A 62 11.97 11.92 -16.81
C GLY A 62 12.07 13.46 -16.89
N ALA A 63 12.76 13.94 -17.92
CA ALA A 63 12.93 15.37 -18.22
C ALA A 63 11.93 15.89 -19.27
N GLY A 64 11.05 15.02 -19.77
CA GLY A 64 10.06 15.37 -20.78
C GLY A 64 8.98 16.35 -20.28
N PRO A 65 8.17 16.86 -21.22
CA PRO A 65 7.07 17.77 -20.89
C PRO A 65 6.04 17.06 -19.99
N VAL A 66 5.40 17.85 -19.13
CA VAL A 66 4.27 17.40 -18.31
C VAL A 66 2.99 17.75 -19.05
N TRP A 67 2.09 16.78 -19.19
CA TRP A 67 0.73 17.05 -19.67
C TRP A 67 -0.10 17.62 -18.54
N ALA A 68 -0.53 18.87 -18.67
CA ALA A 68 -1.46 19.48 -17.72
C ALA A 68 -2.87 18.91 -17.97
N LEU A 69 -3.42 18.22 -16.97
CA LEU A 69 -4.78 17.72 -17.04
C LEU A 69 -5.77 18.90 -17.08
N PRO A 70 -6.76 18.92 -17.99
CA PRO A 70 -7.85 19.89 -17.95
C PRO A 70 -8.54 19.87 -16.60
N VAL A 71 -8.95 21.05 -16.11
CA VAL A 71 -9.64 21.22 -14.83
C VAL A 71 -10.96 21.95 -15.06
N ALA A 72 -12.05 21.37 -14.55
CA ALA A 72 -13.38 21.96 -14.53
C ALA A 72 -14.08 21.52 -13.24
N LEU A 73 -13.64 22.11 -12.12
CA LEU A 73 -14.11 21.74 -10.79
C LEU A 73 -15.62 21.99 -10.65
N ARG A 74 -16.27 21.05 -9.97
CA ARG A 74 -17.67 21.09 -9.59
C ARG A 74 -17.79 21.34 -8.09
N ASP A 75 -18.70 22.21 -7.70
CA ASP A 75 -19.01 22.56 -6.31
C ASP A 75 -20.21 21.78 -5.75
N ASP A 76 -20.95 21.07 -6.59
CA ASP A 76 -22.12 20.28 -6.20
C ASP A 76 -21.79 18.88 -5.65
N LEU A 77 -20.56 18.41 -5.87
CA LEU A 77 -20.18 17.02 -5.58
C LEU A 77 -20.08 16.71 -4.09
N ASP A 78 -19.72 17.68 -3.24
CA ASP A 78 -19.69 17.51 -1.78
C ASP A 78 -21.07 17.12 -1.23
N ALA A 79 -22.14 17.64 -1.84
CA ALA A 79 -23.52 17.45 -1.39
C ALA A 79 -24.16 16.14 -1.89
N VAL A 80 -23.47 15.35 -2.72
CA VAL A 80 -24.00 14.06 -3.22
C VAL A 80 -24.23 13.13 -2.03
N GLN A 81 -25.46 12.61 -1.91
CA GLN A 81 -25.85 11.74 -0.80
C GLN A 81 -25.89 10.27 -1.23
N PHE A 82 -25.51 9.40 -0.30
CA PHE A 82 -25.60 7.95 -0.46
C PHE A 82 -25.81 7.28 0.91
N GLN A 83 -26.22 6.01 0.89
CA GLN A 83 -26.31 5.19 2.10
C GLN A 83 -25.00 4.46 2.33
N ALA A 84 -24.43 4.58 3.53
CA ALA A 84 -23.27 3.81 3.95
C ALA A 84 -23.61 2.31 3.95
N LEU A 85 -22.65 1.48 3.52
CA LEU A 85 -22.89 0.04 3.32
C LEU A 85 -22.92 -0.76 4.64
N ASP A 86 -22.28 -0.24 5.67
CA ASP A 86 -22.09 -0.87 6.97
C ASP A 86 -23.30 -0.69 7.90
N ASP A 87 -23.83 0.53 8.00
CA ASP A 87 -24.90 0.86 8.95
C ASP A 87 -26.13 1.54 8.32
N GLY A 88 -26.10 1.80 7.01
CA GLY A 88 -27.22 2.40 6.29
C GLY A 88 -27.49 3.87 6.63
N ARG A 89 -26.56 4.58 7.30
CA ARG A 89 -26.68 6.02 7.49
C ARG A 89 -26.56 6.74 6.15
N THR A 90 -27.33 7.81 6.00
CA THR A 90 -27.17 8.72 4.86
C THR A 90 -26.01 9.67 5.12
N LEU A 91 -25.01 9.64 4.24
CA LEU A 91 -23.87 10.53 4.27
C LEU A 91 -23.84 11.38 3.00
N THR A 92 -23.35 12.60 3.13
CA THR A 92 -22.84 13.37 1.99
C THR A 92 -21.46 12.85 1.57
N TRP A 93 -21.06 13.11 0.33
CA TRP A 93 -19.73 12.79 -0.17
C TRP A 93 -18.64 13.40 0.71
N GLU A 94 -18.78 14.67 1.08
CA GLU A 94 -17.84 15.36 1.96
C GLU A 94 -17.70 14.66 3.32
N GLN A 95 -18.83 14.34 3.98
CA GLN A 95 -18.81 13.63 5.27
C GLN A 95 -18.11 12.28 5.17
N SER A 96 -18.31 11.56 4.07
CA SER A 96 -17.67 10.26 3.87
C SER A 96 -16.15 10.33 3.81
N LEU A 97 -15.58 11.46 3.35
CA LEU A 97 -14.13 11.62 3.28
C LEU A 97 -13.52 11.63 4.69
N ALA A 98 -14.19 12.31 5.64
CA ALA A 98 -13.79 12.32 7.04
C ALA A 98 -14.01 10.96 7.72
N GLU A 99 -15.17 10.31 7.52
CA GLU A 99 -15.45 8.98 8.08
C GLU A 99 -14.40 7.93 7.65
N ASN A 100 -13.82 8.08 6.45
CA ASN A 100 -12.80 7.17 5.90
C ASN A 100 -11.36 7.63 6.10
N PHE A 101 -11.10 8.69 6.88
CA PHE A 101 -9.75 9.25 7.08
C PHE A 101 -9.03 9.57 5.76
N THR A 102 -9.76 10.07 4.75
CA THR A 102 -9.22 10.35 3.42
C THR A 102 -8.12 11.40 3.51
N ASP A 103 -6.94 11.10 2.95
CA ASP A 103 -5.82 12.04 2.88
C ASP A 103 -5.79 12.82 1.56
N ALA A 104 -6.17 12.18 0.46
CA ALA A 104 -6.33 12.80 -0.86
C ALA A 104 -7.36 12.07 -1.70
N ILE A 105 -8.11 12.82 -2.50
CA ILE A 105 -9.04 12.26 -3.49
C ILE A 105 -9.08 13.16 -4.72
N LEU A 106 -9.18 12.54 -5.90
CA LEU A 106 -9.27 13.22 -7.18
C LEU A 106 -10.23 12.42 -8.08
N ILE A 107 -11.22 13.11 -8.66
CA ILE A 107 -12.18 12.52 -9.59
C ILE A 107 -11.98 13.14 -10.96
N MET A 108 -11.78 12.28 -11.96
CA MET A 108 -11.75 12.67 -13.36
C MET A 108 -12.98 12.17 -14.08
N HIS A 109 -13.57 13.04 -14.92
CA HIS A 109 -14.62 12.67 -15.85
C HIS A 109 -14.20 13.08 -17.26
N ARG A 110 -14.13 12.10 -18.18
CA ARG A 110 -13.71 12.30 -19.58
C ARG A 110 -12.37 13.05 -19.72
N GLY A 111 -11.38 12.64 -18.92
CA GLY A 111 -10.04 13.23 -18.95
C GLY A 111 -9.90 14.61 -18.28
N THR A 112 -10.97 15.14 -17.68
CA THR A 112 -10.97 16.43 -16.98
C THR A 112 -11.12 16.22 -15.47
N ILE A 113 -10.30 16.88 -14.65
CA ILE A 113 -10.45 16.89 -13.19
C ILE A 113 -11.70 17.70 -12.84
N VAL A 114 -12.65 17.05 -12.18
CA VAL A 114 -13.93 17.66 -11.76
C VAL A 114 -14.05 17.82 -10.25
N TYR A 115 -13.19 17.17 -9.48
CA TYR A 115 -13.17 17.24 -8.02
C TYR A 115 -11.79 16.86 -7.49
N GLU A 116 -11.30 17.58 -6.50
CA GLU A 116 -10.12 17.19 -5.73
C GLU A 116 -10.19 17.76 -4.31
N ARG A 117 -9.74 16.98 -3.33
CA ARG A 117 -9.57 17.40 -1.92
C ARG A 117 -8.30 16.77 -1.36
N TYR A 118 -7.66 17.49 -0.44
CA TYR A 118 -6.43 17.09 0.22
C TYR A 118 -6.50 17.49 1.70
N PHE A 119 -6.13 16.59 2.60
CA PHE A 119 -6.29 16.74 4.04
C PHE A 119 -4.96 16.53 4.79
N GLY A 120 -4.91 16.92 6.07
CA GLY A 120 -3.73 16.74 6.92
C GLY A 120 -2.47 17.37 6.35
N VAL A 121 -1.43 16.56 6.14
CA VAL A 121 -0.14 16.97 5.55
C VAL A 121 -0.06 16.75 4.03
N THR A 122 -1.07 16.13 3.43
CA THR A 122 -1.11 15.80 2.00
C THR A 122 -1.46 17.04 1.18
N ARG A 123 -0.75 17.30 0.08
CA ARG A 123 -0.97 18.45 -0.80
C ARG A 123 -0.91 18.01 -2.27
N PRO A 124 -1.38 18.85 -3.21
CA PRO A 124 -1.05 18.65 -4.62
C PRO A 124 0.45 18.47 -4.82
N GLY A 125 0.86 17.35 -5.43
CA GLY A 125 2.27 17.02 -5.66
C GLY A 125 2.97 16.28 -4.52
N SER A 126 2.33 16.07 -3.37
CA SER A 126 2.82 15.15 -2.34
C SER A 126 2.86 13.71 -2.87
N THR A 127 3.87 12.95 -2.48
CA THR A 127 3.87 11.49 -2.63
C THR A 127 3.09 10.87 -1.48
N HIS A 128 2.29 9.85 -1.74
CA HIS A 128 1.61 9.07 -0.73
C HIS A 128 1.93 7.59 -0.93
N ILE A 129 2.03 6.81 0.15
CA ILE A 129 2.15 5.35 0.04
C ILE A 129 0.93 4.79 -0.70
N ALA A 130 1.19 3.93 -1.68
CA ALA A 130 0.14 3.35 -2.53
C ALA A 130 -0.26 1.94 -2.08
N PHE A 131 0.46 1.36 -1.11
CA PHE A 131 0.32 -0.04 -0.71
C PHE A 131 0.19 -0.96 -1.94
N SER A 132 -0.82 -1.83 -1.95
CA SER A 132 -1.03 -2.83 -2.98
C SER A 132 -1.54 -2.28 -4.31
N ILE A 133 -1.86 -0.99 -4.42
CA ILE A 133 -2.06 -0.34 -5.73
C ILE A 133 -0.80 -0.53 -6.60
N THR A 134 0.38 -0.56 -5.97
CA THR A 134 1.68 -0.83 -6.62
C THR A 134 1.67 -2.11 -7.46
N LYS A 135 0.94 -3.15 -7.05
CA LYS A 135 0.87 -4.43 -7.78
C LYS A 135 0.30 -4.25 -9.19
N SER A 136 -0.62 -3.31 -9.38
CA SER A 136 -1.22 -3.02 -10.69
C SER A 136 -0.19 -2.47 -11.69
N TYR A 137 0.79 -1.68 -11.22
CA TYR A 137 1.89 -1.21 -12.08
C TYR A 137 2.77 -2.37 -12.53
N VAL A 138 3.15 -3.25 -11.60
CA VAL A 138 3.97 -4.44 -11.91
C VAL A 138 3.22 -5.39 -12.85
N GLY A 139 1.94 -5.65 -12.59
CA GLY A 139 1.08 -6.44 -13.47
C GLY A 139 0.97 -5.85 -14.88
N THR A 140 0.78 -4.52 -14.99
CA THR A 140 0.75 -3.84 -16.30
C THR A 140 2.05 -4.01 -17.07
N LEU A 141 3.21 -3.86 -16.41
CA LEU A 141 4.51 -4.08 -17.05
C LEU A 141 4.69 -5.53 -17.48
N ALA A 142 4.25 -6.50 -16.68
CA ALA A 142 4.29 -7.91 -17.04
C ALA A 142 3.42 -8.20 -18.28
N GLU A 143 2.18 -7.68 -18.33
CA GLU A 143 1.29 -7.84 -19.49
C GLU A 143 1.86 -7.19 -20.75
N MET A 144 2.53 -6.03 -20.64
CA MET A 144 3.25 -5.42 -21.77
C MET A 144 4.35 -6.34 -22.30
N LEU A 145 5.16 -6.91 -21.40
CA LEU A 145 6.23 -7.83 -21.79
C LEU A 145 5.69 -9.14 -22.37
N ILE A 146 4.56 -9.64 -21.88
CA ILE A 146 3.84 -10.79 -22.47
C ILE A 146 3.36 -10.45 -23.88
N ALA A 147 2.72 -9.30 -24.07
CA ALA A 147 2.25 -8.85 -25.39
C ALA A 147 3.41 -8.64 -26.40
N GLU A 148 4.59 -8.25 -25.90
CA GLU A 148 5.81 -8.13 -26.69
C GLU A 148 6.53 -9.47 -26.94
N GLY A 149 6.02 -10.59 -26.40
CA GLY A 149 6.63 -11.91 -26.52
C GLY A 149 7.93 -12.09 -25.73
N LYS A 150 8.19 -11.21 -24.75
CA LYS A 150 9.38 -11.25 -23.89
C LYS A 150 9.18 -12.05 -22.61
N LEU A 151 7.94 -12.26 -22.21
CA LEU A 151 7.57 -13.15 -21.11
C LEU A 151 6.54 -14.16 -21.60
N ASP A 152 6.77 -15.43 -21.28
CA ASP A 152 5.80 -16.49 -21.51
C ASP A 152 4.93 -16.65 -20.26
N PRO A 153 3.61 -16.37 -20.32
CA PRO A 153 2.71 -16.52 -19.18
C PRO A 153 2.56 -17.97 -18.70
N SER A 154 2.88 -18.95 -19.56
CA SER A 154 2.83 -20.39 -19.22
C SER A 154 4.12 -20.91 -18.58
N ALA A 155 5.20 -20.14 -18.61
CA ALA A 155 6.47 -20.54 -18.03
C ALA A 155 6.35 -20.75 -16.51
N PRO A 156 6.86 -21.86 -15.97
CA PRO A 156 7.04 -22.05 -14.53
C PRO A 156 7.94 -20.95 -13.94
N VAL A 157 7.62 -20.49 -12.72
CA VAL A 157 8.41 -19.46 -12.04
C VAL A 157 9.85 -19.92 -11.83
N ALA A 158 10.11 -21.20 -11.56
CA ALA A 158 11.47 -21.72 -11.42
C ALA A 158 12.33 -21.58 -12.69
N GLU A 159 11.73 -21.50 -13.88
CA GLU A 159 12.46 -21.25 -15.12
C GLU A 159 12.82 -19.77 -15.28
N LEU A 160 11.97 -18.88 -14.79
CA LEU A 160 12.17 -17.43 -14.84
C LEU A 160 13.11 -16.94 -13.73
N ILE A 161 13.02 -17.55 -12.55
CA ILE A 161 13.75 -17.19 -11.34
C ILE A 161 14.26 -18.49 -10.68
N PRO A 162 15.45 -18.99 -11.09
CA PRO A 162 16.00 -20.26 -10.61
C PRO A 162 16.14 -20.36 -9.08
N GLU A 163 16.35 -19.23 -8.40
CA GLU A 163 16.44 -19.14 -6.94
C GLU A 163 15.13 -19.55 -6.24
N LEU A 164 14.00 -19.56 -6.95
CA LEU A 164 12.70 -20.00 -6.43
C LEU A 164 12.40 -21.48 -6.68
N ALA A 165 13.30 -22.24 -7.30
CA ALA A 165 13.09 -23.65 -7.62
C ALA A 165 12.85 -24.55 -6.39
N GLY A 166 13.34 -24.15 -5.21
CA GLY A 166 13.09 -24.85 -3.93
C GLY A 166 11.85 -24.37 -3.17
N SER A 167 11.15 -23.36 -3.69
CA SER A 167 10.03 -22.71 -3.01
C SER A 167 8.68 -23.25 -3.46
N GLY A 168 7.62 -22.81 -2.78
CA GLY A 168 6.24 -23.08 -3.15
C GLY A 168 5.79 -22.42 -4.44
N PHE A 169 6.61 -21.55 -5.05
CA PHE A 169 6.35 -20.98 -6.38
C PHE A 169 6.87 -21.86 -7.51
N ALA A 170 7.73 -22.85 -7.24
CA ALA A 170 8.57 -23.48 -8.27
C ALA A 170 7.81 -23.93 -9.53
N ASP A 171 6.65 -24.55 -9.34
CA ASP A 171 5.78 -25.07 -10.41
C ASP A 171 4.51 -24.22 -10.63
N ALA A 172 4.41 -23.03 -10.02
CA ALA A 172 3.43 -22.03 -10.42
C ALA A 172 3.85 -21.46 -11.78
N THR A 173 2.90 -21.25 -12.67
CA THR A 173 3.13 -20.48 -13.91
C THR A 173 3.13 -18.98 -13.61
N LEU A 174 3.78 -18.19 -14.47
CA LEU A 174 3.70 -16.72 -14.39
C LEU A 174 2.24 -16.23 -14.40
N ARG A 175 1.36 -16.81 -15.23
CA ARG A 175 -0.07 -16.48 -15.25
C ARG A 175 -0.74 -16.70 -13.90
N GLN A 176 -0.44 -17.82 -13.23
CA GLN A 176 -1.02 -18.12 -11.92
C GLN A 176 -0.55 -17.13 -10.85
N VAL A 177 0.69 -16.66 -10.91
CA VAL A 177 1.18 -15.57 -10.04
C VAL A 177 0.41 -14.28 -10.31
N LEU A 178 0.29 -13.87 -11.58
CA LEU A 178 -0.42 -12.64 -11.96
C LEU A 178 -1.92 -12.68 -11.62
N ASP A 179 -2.55 -13.86 -11.65
CA ASP A 179 -3.97 -14.07 -11.29
C ASP A 179 -4.21 -14.27 -9.80
N MET A 180 -3.18 -14.26 -8.96
CA MET A 180 -3.30 -14.60 -7.54
C MET A 180 -3.91 -15.99 -7.31
N THR A 181 -3.57 -16.98 -8.15
CA THR A 181 -4.07 -18.37 -8.02
C THR A 181 -2.98 -19.32 -7.52
N THR A 182 -1.96 -18.78 -6.85
CA THR A 182 -0.90 -19.56 -6.22
C THR A 182 -1.39 -20.13 -4.88
N ALA A 183 -0.89 -21.31 -4.51
CA ALA A 183 -1.27 -22.03 -3.30
C ALA A 183 -0.05 -22.06 -2.39
N LEU A 184 0.21 -20.92 -1.74
CA LEU A 184 1.38 -20.70 -0.90
C LEU A 184 0.99 -20.76 0.58
N ASP A 185 1.90 -21.30 1.40
CA ASP A 185 1.82 -21.25 2.86
C ASP A 185 2.12 -19.82 3.35
N PHE A 186 1.13 -18.95 3.16
CA PHE A 186 1.23 -17.53 3.47
C PHE A 186 -0.15 -17.03 3.94
N SER A 187 -0.19 -16.49 5.16
CA SER A 187 -1.39 -15.83 5.70
C SER A 187 -1.36 -14.32 5.46
N GLU A 188 -2.48 -13.78 4.97
CA GLU A 188 -2.76 -12.35 4.79
C GLU A 188 -3.52 -11.75 6.00
N ASP A 189 -3.51 -12.43 7.14
CA ASP A 189 -4.13 -11.89 8.34
C ASP A 189 -3.25 -10.78 8.95
N TYR A 190 -3.59 -9.51 8.64
CA TYR A 190 -2.91 -8.33 9.16
C TYR A 190 -3.06 -8.13 10.68
N THR A 191 -3.92 -8.90 11.34
CA THR A 191 -4.14 -8.85 12.80
C THR A 191 -3.36 -9.92 13.56
N ASP A 192 -2.88 -10.95 12.87
CA ASP A 192 -2.02 -11.98 13.44
C ASP A 192 -0.55 -11.60 13.32
N ALA A 193 0.12 -11.47 14.47
CA ALA A 193 1.54 -11.17 14.55
C ALA A 193 2.43 -12.28 13.97
N ASN A 194 1.92 -13.50 13.83
CA ASN A 194 2.62 -14.65 13.26
C ASN A 194 2.23 -14.93 11.79
N SER A 195 1.47 -14.03 11.17
CA SER A 195 1.04 -14.18 9.78
C SER A 195 2.21 -14.12 8.79
N GLY A 196 1.97 -14.65 7.59
CA GLY A 196 2.91 -14.53 6.47
C GLY A 196 3.19 -13.07 6.14
N ILE A 197 2.17 -12.21 6.14
CA ILE A 197 2.34 -10.78 5.88
C ILE A 197 3.11 -10.06 6.98
N GLY A 198 2.98 -10.46 8.25
CA GLY A 198 3.82 -9.96 9.34
C GLY A 198 5.28 -10.32 9.15
N ALA A 199 5.57 -11.60 8.86
CA ALA A 199 6.91 -12.08 8.58
C ALA A 199 7.53 -11.42 7.33
N PHE A 200 6.74 -11.24 6.27
CA PHE A 200 7.19 -10.57 5.06
C PHE A 200 7.43 -9.08 5.28
N SER A 201 6.60 -8.40 6.08
CA SER A 201 6.82 -6.99 6.46
C SER A 201 8.13 -6.81 7.22
N MET A 202 8.48 -7.73 8.12
CA MET A 202 9.78 -7.73 8.81
C MET A 202 10.94 -8.01 7.85
N ALA A 203 10.78 -8.94 6.91
CA ALA A 203 11.78 -9.23 5.89
C ALA A 203 12.05 -7.99 5.02
N LEU A 204 11.00 -7.31 4.55
CA LEU A 204 11.11 -6.07 3.76
C LEU A 204 11.55 -4.84 4.57
N GLY A 205 11.68 -4.96 5.90
CA GLY A 205 12.02 -3.84 6.78
C GLY A 205 10.90 -2.80 6.92
N LEU A 206 9.67 -3.14 6.53
CA LEU A 206 8.50 -2.29 6.72
C LEU A 206 8.16 -2.12 8.20
N THR A 207 8.37 -3.18 8.99
CA THR A 207 8.21 -3.17 10.45
C THR A 207 9.52 -3.58 11.14
N PRO A 208 9.74 -3.14 12.39
CA PRO A 208 10.89 -3.55 13.19
C PRO A 208 10.92 -5.05 13.40
N ARG A 209 12.14 -5.60 13.44
CA ARG A 209 12.39 -6.98 13.82
C ARG A 209 12.57 -7.06 15.34
N PRO A 210 12.00 -8.08 16.02
CA PRO A 210 12.19 -8.23 17.46
C PRO A 210 13.67 -8.56 17.78
N PRO A 211 14.12 -8.31 19.03
CA PRO A 211 15.44 -8.73 19.48
C PRO A 211 15.67 -10.23 19.26
N GLY A 212 16.83 -10.60 18.72
CA GLY A 212 17.18 -12.00 18.44
C GLY A 212 16.53 -12.59 17.18
N TYR A 213 15.83 -11.78 16.38
CA TYR A 213 15.27 -12.23 15.10
C TYR A 213 16.36 -12.81 14.18
N ALA A 214 16.17 -14.07 13.78
CA ALA A 214 17.08 -14.82 12.90
C ALA A 214 16.43 -15.20 11.55
N GLY A 215 15.27 -14.61 11.24
CA GLY A 215 14.56 -14.86 9.98
C GLY A 215 15.11 -14.05 8.80
N PRO A 216 14.47 -14.17 7.62
CA PRO A 216 14.83 -13.45 6.42
C PRO A 216 14.87 -11.92 6.61
N THR A 217 15.79 -11.26 5.91
CA THR A 217 16.03 -9.81 6.05
C THR A 217 15.80 -9.02 4.78
N ASP A 218 15.30 -9.67 3.73
CA ASP A 218 14.92 -9.11 2.45
C ASP A 218 13.96 -10.08 1.72
N GLY A 219 13.37 -9.64 0.60
CA GLY A 219 12.50 -10.49 -0.21
C GLY A 219 13.22 -11.68 -0.86
N PHE A 220 14.50 -11.52 -1.19
CA PHE A 220 15.29 -12.55 -1.88
C PHE A 220 15.61 -13.74 -0.97
N SER A 221 15.70 -13.54 0.34
CA SER A 221 15.85 -14.59 1.35
C SER A 221 14.50 -15.11 1.86
N TYR A 222 13.44 -14.29 1.81
CA TYR A 222 12.11 -14.69 2.28
C TYR A 222 11.37 -15.59 1.28
N LEU A 223 11.27 -15.18 0.02
CA LEU A 223 10.45 -15.85 -0.99
C LEU A 223 10.89 -17.30 -1.26
N PRO A 224 12.19 -17.63 -1.33
CA PRO A 224 12.63 -19.02 -1.49
C PRO A 224 12.20 -19.95 -0.35
N GLY A 225 11.98 -19.40 0.85
CA GLY A 225 11.58 -20.15 2.04
C GLY A 225 10.08 -20.42 2.16
N LEU A 226 9.24 -19.84 1.29
CA LEU A 226 7.80 -20.07 1.32
C LEU A 226 7.47 -21.48 0.83
N ALA A 227 6.67 -22.22 1.58
CA ALA A 227 6.23 -23.57 1.22
C ALA A 227 4.99 -23.54 0.33
N LYS A 228 4.77 -24.64 -0.41
CA LYS A 228 3.53 -24.87 -1.16
C LYS A 228 2.45 -25.42 -0.22
N ALA A 229 1.23 -24.90 -0.33
CA ALA A 229 0.08 -25.27 0.49
C ALA A 229 -1.13 -25.72 -0.34
N GLY A 230 -0.90 -26.44 -1.44
CA GLY A 230 -1.97 -26.96 -2.29
C GLY A 230 -1.59 -27.00 -3.76
N THR A 231 -2.57 -26.88 -4.66
CA THR A 231 -2.36 -26.88 -6.12
C THR A 231 -2.63 -25.48 -6.68
N HIS A 232 -1.74 -25.01 -7.57
CA HIS A 232 -1.91 -23.72 -8.25
C HIS A 232 -3.03 -23.75 -9.29
N GLY A 233 -3.52 -22.58 -9.68
CA GLY A 233 -4.54 -22.44 -10.73
C GLY A 233 -5.95 -22.79 -10.28
N GLY A 234 -6.16 -22.96 -8.96
CA GLY A 234 -7.48 -23.12 -8.37
C GLY A 234 -8.22 -21.77 -8.30
N ARG A 235 -8.68 -21.42 -7.10
CA ARG A 235 -9.33 -20.12 -6.86
C ARG A 235 -8.31 -19.01 -6.64
N CYS A 236 -8.75 -17.76 -6.84
CA CYS A 236 -8.00 -16.61 -6.40
C CYS A 236 -7.83 -16.64 -4.88
N THR A 237 -6.58 -16.55 -4.43
CA THR A 237 -6.15 -16.32 -3.06
C THR A 237 -5.15 -15.17 -3.09
N TYR A 238 -5.60 -14.00 -2.64
CA TYR A 238 -4.75 -12.83 -2.58
C TYR A 238 -3.52 -13.10 -1.71
N ARG A 239 -2.33 -12.82 -2.25
CA ARG A 239 -1.02 -12.96 -1.59
C ARG A 239 -0.12 -11.79 -2.00
N THR A 240 0.54 -11.19 -1.03
CA THR A 240 1.40 -10.03 -1.23
C THR A 240 2.82 -10.43 -1.64
N CYS A 241 3.23 -11.64 -1.26
CA CYS A 241 4.48 -12.27 -1.66
C CYS A 241 4.52 -12.67 -3.14
#